data_AF-A0A0G4LCF1-F1
#
_entry.id   AF-A0A0G4LCF1-F1
#
_cell.length_a   1.000
_cell.length_b   1.000
_cell.length_c   1.000
_cell.angle_alpha   90.00
_cell.angle_beta   90.00
_cell.angle_gamma   90.00
#
_symmetry.space_group_name_H-M   'P 1'
#
loop_
_entity.id
_entity.type
_entity.pdbx_description
1 polymer ?
#
loop_
_entity_poly.entity_id
_entity_poly.type
_entity_poly.pdbx_seq_one_letter_code
_entity_poly.pdbx_strand_id
1 'polypeptide(L)'
;MRTFTASLALALPALASAAKCKPYVSSEALQELVKIEDLMAGSQALQDQADAHGGNRAFGSGGHNATVDYLYETLTKLDYYDVVKQPFSEIFATGTSTLTVDGAKIESSIMTYTPGGSEKGPLFHVPGL
;
A
#
# COMPACT_ATOMS: atom_id res chain seq x y z
N MET A 1 64.80 46.42 -38.08
CA MET A 1 65.30 45.22 -37.36
C MET A 1 64.61 45.18 -36.00
N ARG A 2 64.15 43.99 -35.58
CA ARG A 2 63.48 43.63 -34.30
C ARG A 2 61.94 43.76 -34.31
N THR A 3 61.23 42.77 -34.87
CA THR A 3 60.75 41.50 -34.28
C THR A 3 59.46 41.63 -33.47
N PHE A 4 58.41 41.04 -34.04
CA PHE A 4 57.12 40.68 -33.49
C PHE A 4 57.23 39.89 -32.18
N THR A 5 56.31 40.13 -31.25
CA THR A 5 55.52 39.10 -30.55
C THR A 5 54.29 39.75 -29.90
N ALA A 6 53.12 39.61 -30.54
CA ALA A 6 51.84 39.89 -29.91
C ALA A 6 51.34 38.59 -29.26
N SER A 7 51.42 38.50 -27.94
CA SER A 7 50.85 37.39 -27.18
C SER A 7 49.35 37.60 -27.03
N LEU A 8 48.56 36.92 -27.87
CA LEU A 8 47.11 36.83 -27.71
C LEU A 8 46.81 35.78 -26.63
N ALA A 9 46.64 36.22 -25.39
CA ALA A 9 46.13 35.37 -24.32
C ALA A 9 44.63 35.12 -24.57
N LEU A 10 44.29 33.97 -25.14
CA LEU A 10 42.93 33.48 -25.22
C LEU A 10 42.46 33.10 -23.81
N ALA A 11 41.88 34.04 -23.07
CA ALA A 11 41.09 33.71 -21.90
C ALA A 11 39.76 33.11 -22.39
N LEU A 12 39.66 31.78 -22.42
CA LEU A 12 38.35 31.14 -22.49
C LEU A 12 37.68 31.35 -21.11
N PRO A 13 36.56 32.08 -21.01
CA PRO A 13 35.71 31.91 -19.85
C PRO A 13 35.15 30.49 -19.97
N ALA A 14 35.59 29.58 -19.10
CA ALA A 14 34.90 28.33 -18.89
C ALA A 14 33.51 28.68 -18.34
N LEU A 15 32.52 28.85 -19.24
CA LEU A 15 31.12 28.71 -18.90
C LEU A 15 30.90 27.24 -18.56
N ALA A 16 31.34 26.83 -17.38
CA ALA A 16 30.71 25.74 -16.68
C ALA A 16 29.28 26.22 -16.41
N SER A 17 28.37 25.88 -17.31
CA SER A 17 26.94 25.88 -17.01
C SER A 17 26.80 24.93 -15.82
N ALA A 18 26.76 25.50 -14.61
CA ALA A 18 26.38 24.78 -13.42
C ALA A 18 24.93 24.39 -13.64
N ALA A 19 24.71 23.21 -14.23
CA ALA A 19 23.43 22.54 -14.14
C ALA A 19 23.04 22.60 -12.66
N LYS A 20 21.87 23.17 -12.35
CA LYS A 20 21.35 23.22 -10.98
C LYS A 20 21.22 21.78 -10.49
N CYS A 21 22.26 21.26 -9.86
CA CYS A 21 22.22 19.95 -9.22
C CYS A 21 21.17 20.00 -8.11
N LYS A 22 20.35 18.95 -8.02
CA LYS A 22 19.44 18.80 -6.89
C LYS A 22 20.27 18.68 -5.60
N PRO A 23 19.76 19.19 -4.45
CA PRO A 23 20.45 19.03 -3.19
C PRO A 23 20.63 17.54 -2.85
N TYR A 24 21.67 17.24 -2.08
CA TYR A 24 21.85 15.91 -1.51
C TYR A 24 20.70 15.57 -0.55
N VAL A 25 20.35 14.29 -0.50
CA VAL A 25 19.32 13.79 0.41
C VAL A 25 19.87 13.80 1.84
N SER A 26 19.11 14.38 2.78
CA SER A 26 19.38 14.28 4.23
C SER A 26 18.33 13.37 4.86
N SER A 27 18.79 12.41 5.66
CA SER A 27 17.92 11.48 6.37
C SER A 27 17.10 12.20 7.45
N GLU A 28 17.74 13.11 8.17
CA GLU A 28 17.17 13.89 9.26
C GLU A 28 16.05 14.78 8.72
N ALA A 29 16.31 15.50 7.62
CA ALA A 29 15.32 16.35 6.98
C ALA A 29 14.09 15.58 6.50
N LEU A 30 14.25 14.33 6.01
CA LEU A 30 13.12 13.50 5.59
C LEU A 30 12.30 12.99 6.78
N GLN A 31 12.95 12.64 7.88
CA GLN A 31 12.27 12.19 9.10
C GLN A 31 11.47 13.32 9.73
N GLU A 32 11.97 14.56 9.71
CA GLU A 32 11.25 15.75 10.19
C GLU A 32 9.94 16.04 9.43
N LEU A 33 9.81 15.52 8.19
CA LEU A 33 8.57 15.62 7.43
C LEU A 33 7.50 14.60 7.86
N VAL A 34 7.86 13.60 8.68
CA VAL A 34 6.90 12.60 9.18
C VAL A 34 6.28 13.11 10.47
N LYS A 35 5.07 13.67 10.36
CA LYS A 35 4.39 14.29 11.49
C LYS A 35 3.28 13.41 12.05
N ILE A 36 3.12 13.42 13.38
CA ILE A 36 2.11 12.60 14.05
C ILE A 36 0.69 13.01 13.64
N GLU A 37 0.44 14.30 13.45
CA GLU A 37 -0.84 14.83 12.99
C GLU A 37 -1.21 14.32 11.60
N ASP A 38 -0.25 14.24 10.68
CA ASP A 38 -0.46 13.73 9.32
C ASP A 38 -0.70 12.22 9.33
N LEU A 39 0.03 11.47 10.18
CA LEU A 39 -0.19 10.04 10.38
C LEU A 39 -1.57 9.75 10.95
N MET A 40 -2.04 10.56 11.92
CA MET A 40 -3.36 10.41 12.52
C MET A 40 -4.47 10.76 11.51
N ALA A 41 -4.31 11.85 10.76
CA ALA A 41 -5.27 12.24 9.72
C ALA A 41 -5.38 11.16 8.63
N GLY A 42 -4.24 10.64 8.15
CA GLY A 42 -4.21 9.53 7.20
C GLY A 42 -4.87 8.26 7.77
N SER A 43 -4.61 7.93 9.03
CA SER A 43 -5.23 6.78 9.71
C SER A 43 -6.75 6.93 9.82
N GLN A 44 -7.22 8.14 10.15
CA GLN A 44 -8.66 8.42 10.24
C GLN A 44 -9.34 8.27 8.88
N ALA A 45 -8.75 8.79 7.80
CA ALA A 45 -9.30 8.63 6.45
C ALA A 45 -9.47 7.14 6.07
N LEU A 46 -8.51 6.29 6.44
CA LEU A 46 -8.61 4.84 6.21
C LEU A 46 -9.65 4.16 7.11
N GLN A 47 -9.89 4.69 8.31
CA GLN A 47 -10.92 4.19 9.22
C GLN A 47 -12.32 4.57 8.74
N ASP A 48 -12.52 5.82 8.30
CA ASP A 48 -13.80 6.29 7.75
C ASP A 48 -14.26 5.41 6.57
N GLN A 49 -13.31 4.97 5.75
CA GLN A 49 -13.58 4.02 4.66
C GLN A 49 -13.97 2.63 5.16
N ALA A 50 -13.35 2.14 6.24
CA ALA A 50 -13.78 0.88 6.84
C ALA A 50 -15.21 1.01 7.38
N ASP A 51 -15.49 2.07 8.14
CA ASP A 51 -16.78 2.29 8.80
C ASP A 51 -17.92 2.45 7.80
N ALA A 52 -17.69 3.19 6.70
CA ALA A 52 -18.65 3.34 5.60
C ALA A 52 -18.95 2.04 4.85
N HIS A 53 -18.10 1.01 4.99
CA HIS A 53 -18.16 -0.23 4.20
C HIS A 53 -18.22 -1.52 5.04
N GLY A 54 -18.90 -1.48 6.19
CA GLY A 54 -19.14 -2.67 7.01
C GLY A 54 -18.01 -2.99 7.99
N GLY A 55 -17.24 -1.96 8.38
CA GLY A 55 -16.24 -2.00 9.45
C GLY A 55 -14.89 -2.58 9.03
N ASN A 56 -14.64 -2.79 7.74
CA ASN A 56 -13.35 -3.30 7.25
C ASN A 56 -13.05 -2.86 5.82
N ARG A 57 -11.81 -3.12 5.36
CA ARG A 57 -11.39 -2.92 3.97
C ARG A 57 -10.76 -4.20 3.41
N ALA A 58 -11.44 -5.33 3.60
CA ALA A 58 -11.01 -6.62 3.05
C ALA A 58 -10.83 -6.53 1.52
N PHE A 59 -9.81 -7.21 0.97
CA PHE A 59 -9.51 -7.11 -0.46
C PHE A 59 -10.73 -7.42 -1.35
N GLY A 60 -10.88 -6.65 -2.44
CA GLY A 60 -12.04 -6.75 -3.34
C GLY A 60 -13.38 -6.22 -2.78
N SER A 61 -13.47 -5.87 -1.49
CA SER A 61 -14.68 -5.26 -0.91
C SER A 61 -14.83 -3.79 -1.27
N GLY A 62 -15.99 -3.20 -0.95
CA GLY A 62 -16.23 -1.76 -1.09
C GLY A 62 -15.20 -0.90 -0.34
N GLY A 63 -14.87 -1.27 0.90
CA GLY A 63 -13.87 -0.55 1.70
C GLY A 63 -12.47 -0.60 1.09
N HIS A 64 -12.11 -1.72 0.47
CA HIS A 64 -10.86 -1.85 -0.27
C HIS A 64 -10.83 -0.94 -1.50
N ASN A 65 -11.89 -0.95 -2.31
CA ASN A 65 -11.96 -0.10 -3.51
C ASN A 65 -11.91 1.39 -3.15
N ALA A 66 -12.64 1.81 -2.12
CA ALA A 66 -12.57 3.18 -1.60
C ALA A 66 -11.15 3.55 -1.15
N THR A 67 -10.43 2.62 -0.50
CA THR A 67 -9.03 2.82 -0.10
C THR A 67 -8.13 3.03 -1.30
N VAL A 68 -8.26 2.19 -2.34
CA VAL A 68 -7.50 2.30 -3.58
C VAL A 68 -7.75 3.64 -4.26
N ASP A 69 -9.01 4.09 -4.29
CA ASP A 69 -9.38 5.39 -4.88
C ASP A 69 -8.76 6.55 -4.09
N TYR A 70 -8.85 6.54 -2.77
CA TYR A 70 -8.23 7.56 -1.91
C TYR A 70 -6.71 7.67 -2.11
N LEU A 71 -6.01 6.54 -2.15
CA LEU A 71 -4.56 6.53 -2.38
C LEU A 71 -4.23 7.05 -3.79
N TYR A 72 -4.97 6.60 -4.80
CA TYR A 72 -4.77 7.03 -6.18
C TYR A 72 -4.97 8.54 -6.33
N GLU A 73 -6.07 9.08 -5.81
CA GLU A 73 -6.37 10.51 -5.89
C GLU A 73 -5.37 11.34 -5.09
N THR A 74 -4.98 10.89 -3.89
CA THR A 74 -4.01 11.59 -3.05
C THR A 74 -2.67 11.73 -3.75
N LEU A 75 -2.17 10.64 -4.33
CA LEU A 75 -0.88 10.66 -5.04
C LEU A 75 -0.95 11.44 -6.35
N THR A 76 -2.04 11.31 -7.12
CA THR A 76 -2.21 12.02 -8.39
C THR A 76 -2.30 13.53 -8.19
N LYS A 77 -2.91 14.00 -7.08
CA LYS A 77 -2.99 15.43 -6.73
C LYS A 77 -1.63 16.09 -6.50
N LEU A 78 -0.57 15.32 -6.24
CA LEU A 78 0.76 15.87 -6.01
C LEU A 78 1.51 16.26 -7.29
N ASP A 79 1.02 15.83 -8.46
CA ASP A 79 1.65 16.07 -9.76
C ASP A 79 3.16 15.73 -9.78
N TYR A 80 3.54 14.69 -9.01
CA TYR A 80 4.92 14.28 -8.80
C TYR A 80 5.15 12.80 -9.14
N TYR A 81 4.09 12.01 -9.20
CA TYR A 81 4.14 10.56 -9.37
C TYR A 81 3.37 10.12 -10.61
N ASP A 82 3.90 9.13 -11.33
CA ASP A 82 3.16 8.37 -12.34
C ASP A 82 2.35 7.26 -11.65
N VAL A 83 1.09 7.53 -11.33
CA VAL A 83 0.25 6.61 -10.55
C VAL A 83 -0.59 5.72 -11.46
N VAL A 84 -0.53 4.40 -11.23
CA VAL A 84 -1.31 3.40 -11.97
C VAL A 84 -2.00 2.44 -11.00
N LYS A 85 -3.26 2.10 -11.26
CA LYS A 85 -3.94 0.99 -10.57
C LYS A 85 -3.63 -0.32 -11.30
N GLN A 86 -3.03 -1.29 -10.62
CA GLN A 86 -2.75 -2.61 -11.15
C GLN A 86 -3.81 -3.61 -10.66
N PRO A 87 -4.82 -3.97 -11.48
CA PRO A 87 -5.81 -4.96 -11.08
C PRO A 87 -5.22 -6.37 -11.03
N PHE A 88 -5.66 -7.15 -10.07
CA PHE A 88 -5.38 -8.58 -9.97
C PHE A 88 -6.61 -9.32 -9.43
N SER A 89 -6.65 -10.63 -9.63
CA SER A 89 -7.72 -11.50 -9.15
C SER A 89 -7.14 -12.48 -8.14
N GLU A 90 -7.87 -12.71 -7.05
CA GLU A 90 -7.48 -13.65 -5.98
C GLU A 90 -8.71 -14.43 -5.50
N ILE A 91 -8.48 -15.62 -4.94
CA ILE A 91 -9.56 -16.43 -4.40
C ILE A 91 -10.02 -15.82 -3.07
N PHE A 92 -11.33 -15.62 -2.94
CA PHE A 92 -11.95 -15.21 -1.69
C PHE A 92 -12.83 -16.33 -1.15
N ALA A 93 -12.73 -16.60 0.15
CA ALA A 93 -13.55 -17.59 0.84
C ALA A 93 -14.27 -16.97 2.02
N THR A 94 -15.58 -17.22 2.10
CA THR A 94 -16.44 -16.88 3.22
C THR A 94 -17.52 -17.96 3.37
N GLY A 95 -18.10 -18.08 4.54
CA GLY A 95 -19.14 -19.05 4.81
C GLY A 95 -19.50 -19.14 6.28
N THR A 96 -20.46 -20.01 6.57
CA THR A 96 -20.98 -20.27 7.91
C THR A 96 -20.99 -21.77 8.16
N SER A 97 -20.86 -22.18 9.42
CA SER A 97 -20.95 -23.59 9.81
C SER A 97 -22.06 -23.82 10.82
N THR A 98 -22.58 -25.03 10.80
CA THR A 98 -23.47 -25.56 11.84
C THR A 98 -22.99 -26.96 12.19
N LEU A 99 -22.88 -27.25 13.50
CA LEU A 99 -22.48 -28.56 13.99
C LEU A 99 -23.47 -29.02 15.06
N THR A 100 -23.89 -30.28 14.99
CA THR A 100 -24.73 -30.92 16.00
C THR A 100 -24.11 -32.27 16.37
N VAL A 101 -23.97 -32.53 17.67
CA VAL A 101 -23.47 -33.80 18.22
C VAL A 101 -24.50 -34.31 19.21
N ASP A 102 -24.97 -35.54 19.03
CA ASP A 102 -26.00 -36.17 19.87
C ASP A 102 -27.26 -35.29 20.10
N GLY A 103 -27.66 -34.55 19.07
CA GLY A 103 -28.81 -33.64 19.11
C GLY A 103 -28.54 -32.28 19.76
N ALA A 104 -27.36 -32.06 20.36
CA ALA A 104 -26.94 -30.78 20.89
C ALA A 104 -26.20 -29.95 19.84
N LYS A 105 -26.57 -28.67 19.68
CA LYS A 105 -25.85 -27.73 18.82
C LYS A 105 -24.51 -27.37 19.46
N ILE A 106 -23.44 -27.45 18.68
CA ILE A 106 -22.09 -27.08 19.08
C ILE A 106 -21.68 -25.83 18.31
N GLU A 107 -21.07 -24.87 18.99
CA GLU A 107 -20.49 -23.69 18.35
C GLU A 107 -19.39 -24.13 17.38
N SER A 108 -19.45 -23.60 16.16
CA SER A 108 -18.54 -23.98 15.09
C SER A 108 -18.23 -22.77 14.24
N SER A 109 -17.04 -22.78 13.66
CA SER A 109 -16.61 -21.83 12.63
C SER A 109 -15.98 -22.58 11.47
N ILE A 110 -16.09 -22.03 10.27
CA ILE A 110 -15.35 -22.56 9.13
C ILE A 110 -13.86 -22.18 9.23
N MET A 111 -12.99 -22.98 8.62
CA MET A 111 -11.64 -22.56 8.29
C MET A 111 -11.64 -21.87 6.92
N THR A 112 -10.68 -20.99 6.67
CA THR A 112 -10.56 -20.34 5.35
C THR A 112 -10.37 -21.41 4.27
N TYR A 113 -11.11 -21.29 3.17
CA TYR A 113 -11.16 -22.23 2.05
C TYR A 113 -11.78 -23.60 2.33
N THR A 114 -12.48 -23.80 3.46
CA THR A 114 -13.31 -25.00 3.65
C THR A 114 -14.38 -25.10 2.54
N PRO A 115 -14.47 -26.22 1.79
CA PRO A 115 -15.53 -26.42 0.81
C PRO A 115 -16.92 -26.44 1.45
N GLY A 116 -17.92 -25.97 0.71
CA GLY A 116 -19.32 -26.11 1.13
C GLY A 116 -19.78 -27.57 1.05
N GLY A 117 -20.49 -28.04 2.08
CA GLY A 117 -21.01 -29.40 2.14
C GLY A 117 -21.84 -29.66 3.39
N SER A 118 -22.48 -30.83 3.44
CA SER A 118 -23.25 -31.31 4.59
C SER A 118 -22.99 -32.79 4.76
N GLU A 119 -22.49 -33.19 5.93
CA GLU A 119 -22.10 -34.57 6.23
C GLU A 119 -22.67 -35.01 7.58
N LYS A 120 -22.92 -36.32 7.72
CA LYS A 120 -23.38 -36.93 8.97
C LYS A 120 -22.67 -38.27 9.20
N GLY A 121 -22.03 -38.42 10.34
CA GLY A 121 -21.32 -39.64 10.69
C GLY A 121 -20.91 -39.70 12.16
N PRO A 122 -20.36 -40.85 12.59
CA PRO A 122 -19.76 -40.98 13.91
C PRO A 122 -18.52 -40.09 14.05
N LEU A 123 -18.27 -39.62 15.27
CA LEU A 123 -17.04 -38.90 15.60
C LEU A 123 -15.93 -39.90 15.94
N PHE A 124 -14.76 -39.70 15.34
CA PHE A 124 -13.56 -40.47 15.63
C PHE A 124 -12.49 -39.54 16.22
N HIS A 125 -11.98 -39.89 17.39
CA HIS A 125 -10.81 -39.21 17.95
C HIS A 125 -9.55 -39.75 17.25
N VAL A 126 -8.81 -38.86 16.59
CA VAL A 126 -7.55 -39.19 15.91
C VAL A 126 -6.40 -38.54 16.68
N PRO A 127 -5.73 -39.26 17.59
CA PRO A 127 -4.66 -38.68 18.41
C PRO A 127 -3.43 -38.33 17.56
N GLY A 128 -2.83 -37.17 17.83
CA GLY A 128 -1.63 -36.69 17.13
C GLY A 128 -1.90 -35.80 15.91
N LEU A 129 -3.17 -35.46 15.66
CA LEU A 129 -3.61 -34.29 14.90
C LEU A 129 -3.98 -33.15 15.86
#